data_AF-A0A1I6YV81-F1
#
_entry.id   AF-A0A1I6YV81-F1
#
_cell.length_a   1.000
_cell.length_b   1.000
_cell.length_c   1.000
_cell.angle_alpha   90.00
_cell.angle_beta   90.00
_cell.angle_gamma   90.00
#
_symmetry.space_group_name_H-M   'P 1'
#
loop_
_entity.id
_entity.type
_entity.pdbx_description
1 polymer ?
#
loop_
_entity_poly.entity_id
_entity_poly.type
_entity_poly.pdbx_seq_one_letter_code
_entity_poly.pdbx_strand_id
1 'polypeptide(L)' 'MRNRYDLSGMGERARCVHEGGPGSVRVWMSPHTPTVVQIDTPTVYNRTRWTLAQARHLRAVLDAAIRAGERA' A
#
# COMPACT_ATOMS: atom_id res chain seq x y z
N MET A 1 18.61 -4.62 -3.42
CA MET A 1 18.71 -3.83 -2.17
C MET A 1 17.32 -3.80 -1.53
N ARG A 2 17.12 -4.37 -0.33
CA ARG A 2 15.81 -4.26 0.35
C ARG A 2 15.70 -2.85 0.90
N ASN A 3 15.00 -1.98 0.18
CA ASN A 3 14.68 -0.65 0.69
C ASN A 3 13.82 -0.86 1.95
N ARG A 4 14.37 -0.51 3.12
CA ARG A 4 13.70 -0.72 4.39
C ARG A 4 12.85 0.53 4.64
N TYR A 5 11.59 0.48 4.20
CA TYR A 5 10.62 1.54 4.46
C TYR A 5 10.31 1.60 5.96
N ASP A 6 10.26 2.81 6.52
CA ASP A 6 9.75 3.02 7.86
C ASP A 6 8.22 3.09 7.82
N LEU A 7 7.58 2.06 8.35
CA LEU A 7 6.11 1.95 8.40
C LEU A 7 5.54 2.35 9.76
N SER A 8 6.36 2.89 10.65
CA SER A 8 5.95 3.42 11.95
C SER A 8 5.38 4.85 11.81
N GLY A 9 4.66 5.31 12.83
CA GLY A 9 4.10 6.67 12.85
C GLY A 9 3.18 6.95 11.66
N MET A 10 3.60 7.88 10.79
CA MET A 10 2.84 8.29 9.59
C MET A 10 3.05 7.35 8.38
N GLY A 11 3.96 6.39 8.47
CA GLY A 11 4.31 5.42 7.43
C GLY A 11 4.81 6.01 6.11
N GLU A 12 4.70 5.22 5.04
CA GLU A 12 5.26 5.51 3.72
C GLU A 12 4.21 6.07 2.75
N ARG A 13 4.57 7.06 1.93
CA ARG A 13 3.71 7.59 0.86
C ARG A 13 4.14 7.08 -0.50
N ALA A 14 3.29 6.30 -1.15
CA ALA A 14 3.47 5.91 -2.55
C ALA A 14 2.67 6.83 -3.48
N ARG A 15 3.35 7.54 -4.38
CA ARG A 15 2.70 8.42 -5.36
C ARG A 15 1.95 7.59 -6.41
N CYS A 16 0.80 8.08 -6.85
CA CYS A 16 -0.04 7.42 -7.86
C CYS A 16 -0.88 8.44 -8.64
N VAL A 17 -1.62 7.97 -9.62
CA VAL A 17 -2.67 8.74 -10.30
C VAL A 17 -4.00 8.04 -10.01
N HIS A 18 -5.02 8.80 -9.65
CA HIS A 18 -6.40 8.33 -9.51
C HIS A 18 -7.29 9.10 -10.50
N GLU A 19 -8.59 8.80 -10.54
CA GLU A 19 -9.55 9.42 -11.47
C GLU A 19 -9.58 10.97 -11.39
N GLY A 20 -9.20 11.53 -10.25
CA GLY A 20 -9.12 12.99 -10.02
C GLY A 20 -7.75 13.61 -10.29
N GLY A 21 -6.78 12.84 -10.80
CA GLY A 21 -5.43 13.31 -11.11
C GLY A 21 -4.33 12.77 -10.17
N PRO A 22 -3.18 13.46 -10.09
CA PRO A 22 -2.04 13.03 -9.27
C PRO A 22 -2.38 12.99 -7.77
N GLY A 23 -1.93 11.93 -7.09
CA GLY A 23 -2.14 11.75 -5.66
C GLY A 23 -1.10 10.84 -5.03
N SER A 24 -1.41 10.34 -3.84
CA SER A 24 -0.60 9.34 -3.15
C SER A 24 -1.46 8.48 -2.24
N VAL A 25 -1.15 7.19 -2.17
CA VAL A 25 -1.62 6.33 -1.08
C VAL A 25 -0.61 6.38 0.07
N ARG A 26 -1.09 6.32 1.30
CA ARG A 26 -0.26 6.22 2.51
C ARG A 26 -0.39 4.84 3.12
N VAL A 27 0.72 4.19 3.41
CA VAL A 27 0.79 2.83 3.96
C VAL A 27 1.51 2.86 5.30
N TRP A 28 0.87 2.35 6.34
CA TRP A 28 1.42 2.35 7.70
C TRP A 28 0.93 1.16 8.52
N MET A 29 1.68 0.84 9.58
CA MET A 29 1.28 -0.18 10.56
C MET A 29 0.42 0.46 11.65
N SER A 30 -0.73 -0.16 11.94
CA SER A 30 -1.62 0.33 13.00
C SER A 30 -0.92 0.25 14.38
N PRO A 31 -0.83 1.36 15.13
CA PRO A 31 -0.18 1.39 16.45
C PRO A 31 -0.98 0.64 17.51
N HIS A 32 -2.29 0.49 17.30
CA HIS A 32 -3.18 -0.24 18.20
C HIS A 32 -3.32 -1.72 17.82
N THR A 33 -3.01 -2.07 16.57
CA THR A 33 -3.14 -3.44 16.04
C THR A 33 -1.98 -3.74 15.09
N PRO A 34 -0.80 -4.13 15.61
CA PRO A 34 0.44 -4.25 14.83
C PRO A 34 0.43 -5.38 13.79
N THR A 35 -0.67 -6.13 13.67
CA THR A 35 -0.91 -7.13 12.62
C THR A 35 -1.79 -6.61 11.48
N VAL A 36 -2.13 -5.32 11.50
CA VAL A 36 -2.99 -4.66 10.52
C VAL A 36 -2.20 -3.56 9.80
N VAL A 37 -2.14 -3.69 8.47
CA VAL A 37 -1.66 -2.66 7.55
C VAL A 37 -2.84 -1.76 7.19
N GLN A 38 -2.65 -0.46 7.28
CA GLN A 38 -3.64 0.52 6.83
C GLN A 38 -3.15 1.21 5.57
N ILE A 39 -4.04 1.30 4.57
CA ILE A 39 -3.80 2.01 3.33
C ILE A 39 -4.86 3.11 3.21
N ASP A 40 -4.40 4.36 3.36
CA ASP A 40 -5.23 5.53 3.11
C ASP A 40 -5.10 5.91 1.65
N THR A 41 -6.20 5.80 0.91
CA THR A 41 -6.30 6.33 -0.44
C THR A 41 -6.62 7.84 -0.40
N PRO A 42 -6.26 8.61 -1.43
CA PRO A 42 -6.53 10.05 -1.48
C PRO A 42 -8.03 10.41 -1.40
N THR A 43 -8.94 9.48 -1.73
CA THR A 43 -10.37 9.65 -1.53
C THR A 43 -10.74 9.33 -0.09
N VAL A 44 -11.22 10.33 0.66
CA VAL A 44 -11.54 10.30 2.11
C VAL A 44 -12.38 9.09 2.54
N TYR A 45 -13.17 8.52 1.63
CA TYR A 45 -14.11 7.43 1.91
C TYR A 45 -13.52 6.01 1.86
N ASN A 46 -12.31 5.82 1.32
CA ASN A 46 -11.76 4.47 1.05
C ASN A 46 -10.52 4.16 1.89
N ARG A 47 -10.62 4.31 3.22
CA ARG A 47 -9.60 3.74 4.13
C ARG A 47 -9.74 2.23 4.13
N THR A 48 -8.76 1.55 3.56
CA THR A 48 -8.76 0.08 3.52
C THR A 48 -7.85 -0.48 4.61
N ARG A 49 -8.36 -1.47 5.34
CA ARG A 49 -7.63 -2.19 6.39
C ARG A 49 -7.33 -3.59 5.91
N TRP A 50 -6.08 -3.99 6.07
CA TRP A 50 -5.58 -5.28 5.60
C TRP A 50 -4.89 -5.99 6.76
N THR A 51 -5.26 -7.24 7.01
CA THR A 51 -4.42 -8.11 7.85
C THR A 51 -3.10 -8.40 7.15
N LEU A 52 -2.07 -8.84 7.88
CA LEU A 52 -0.80 -9.27 7.28
C LEU A 52 -0.98 -10.35 6.20
N ALA A 53 -1.94 -11.27 6.37
CA ALA A 53 -2.22 -12.31 5.38
C ALA A 53 -2.77 -11.71 4.08
N GLN A 54 -3.74 -10.80 4.18
CA GLN A 54 -4.31 -10.12 3.01
C GLN A 54 -3.27 -9.21 2.34
N ALA A 55 -2.42 -8.52 3.11
CA ALA A 55 -1.34 -7.71 2.55
C ALA A 55 -0.29 -8.56 1.81
N ARG A 56 0.03 -9.77 2.31
CA ARG A 56 0.89 -10.73 1.59
C ARG A 56 0.27 -11.17 0.28
N HIS A 57 -1.03 -11.43 0.27
CA HIS A 57 -1.75 -11.78 -0.96
C HIS A 57 -1.73 -10.62 -1.96
N LEU A 58 -2.06 -9.40 -1.53
CA LEU A 58 -1.99 -8.20 -2.37
C LEU A 58 -0.60 -8.01 -2.97
N ARG A 59 0.46 -8.18 -2.17
CA ARG A 59 1.85 -8.14 -2.69
C ARG A 59 2.07 -9.15 -3.80
N ALA A 60 1.61 -10.39 -3.64
CA ALA A 60 1.80 -11.42 -4.66
C ALA A 60 1.07 -11.06 -5.97
N VAL A 61 -0.12 -10.48 -5.88
CA VAL A 61 -0.89 -9.98 -7.04
C VAL A 61 -0.16 -8.81 -7.73
N LEU A 62 0.34 -7.84 -6.96
CA LEU A 62 1.12 -6.72 -7.51
C LEU A 62 2.41 -7.19 -8.17
N ASP A 63 3.16 -8.09 -7.53
CA ASP A 63 4.37 -8.68 -8.09
C ASP A 63 4.08 -9.42 -9.41
N ALA A 64 2.92 -10.08 -9.52
CA ALA A 64 2.50 -10.74 -10.76
C ALA A 64 2.14 -9.74 -11.87
N ALA A 65 1.42 -8.66 -11.53
CA ALA A 65 1.08 -7.61 -12.48
C ALA A 65 2.31 -6.87 -13.02
N ILE A 66 3.29 -6.56 -12.16
CA ILE A 66 4.57 -5.96 -12.56
C ILE A 66 5.29 -6.86 -13.59
N ARG A 67 5.45 -8.15 -13.26
CA ARG A 67 6.09 -9.12 -14.17
C ARG A 67 5.35 -9.27 -15.50
N ALA A 68 4.03 -9.10 -15.51
CA ALA A 68 3.25 -9.14 -16.75
C ALA A 68 3.51 -7.88 -17.60
N GLY A 69 3.57 -6.71 -16.98
CA GLY A 69 3.87 -5.44 -17.65
C GLY A 69 5.28 -5.35 -18.22
N GLU A 70 6.29 -5.92 -17.54
CA GLU A 70 7.67 -5.97 -18.02
C GLU A 70 7.87 -6.88 -19.26
N ARG A 71 6.89 -7.72 -19.57
CA ARG A 71 6.90 -8.62 -20.74
C ARG A 71 6.10 -8.10 -21.93
N ALA A 72 5.34 -7.02 -21.73
CA ALA A 72 4.49 -6.40 -22.74
C ALA A 72 5.27 -5.34 -23.51
#